data_AF-X0Y5V4-F1
#
_entry.id   AF-X0Y5V4-F1
#
_cell.length_a   1.000
_cell.length_b   1.000
_cell.length_c   1.000
_cell.angle_alpha   90.00
_cell.angle_beta   90.00
_cell.angle_gamma   90.00
#
_symmetry.space_group_name_H-M   'P 1'
#
loop_
_entity.id
_entity.type
_entity.pdbx_description
1 polymer ?
#
loop_
_entity_poly.entity_id
_entity_poly.type
_entity_poly.pdbx_seq_one_letter_code
_entity_poly.pdbx_strand_id
1 'polypeptide(L)' 'ILSEEQRKTFEQAVRPLIKWLNDNCHPHVTVVADCSHAELSEGVNSFRTEDYWKD' A
#
# COMPACT_ATOMS: atom_id res chain seq x y z
N ILE A 1 -0.13 -17.36 -8.71
CA ILE A 1 0.30 -16.16 -9.47
C ILE A 1 -0.94 -15.60 -10.17
N LEU A 2 -1.18 -14.28 -10.10
CA LEU A 2 -2.37 -13.63 -10.69
C LEU A 2 -2.36 -13.72 -12.23
N SER A 3 -3.54 -13.89 -12.83
CA SER A 3 -3.72 -13.79 -14.29
C SER A 3 -3.62 -12.34 -14.78
N GLU A 4 -3.43 -12.16 -16.09
CA GLU A 4 -3.40 -10.82 -16.71
C GLU A 4 -4.73 -10.06 -16.50
N GLU A 5 -5.85 -10.76 -16.54
CA GLU A 5 -7.16 -10.16 -16.25
C GLU A 5 -7.25 -9.72 -14.79
N GLN A 6 -6.82 -10.56 -13.85
CA GLN A 6 -6.79 -10.22 -12.42
C GLN A 6 -5.87 -9.03 -12.11
N ARG A 7 -4.75 -8.88 -12.83
CA ARG A 7 -3.87 -7.70 -12.70
C ARG A 7 -4.56 -6.43 -13.17
N LYS A 8 -5.27 -6.47 -14.30
CA LYS A 8 -6.02 -5.32 -14.83
C LYS A 8 -7.18 -4.91 -13.91
N THR A 9 -7.94 -5.87 -13.40
CA THR A 9 -9.05 -5.58 -12.49
C THR A 9 -8.55 -5.07 -11.14
N PHE A 10 -7.42 -5.58 -10.64
CA PHE A 10 -6.75 -5.02 -9.47
C PHE A 10 -6.32 -3.57 -9.70
N GLU A 11 -5.66 -3.27 -10.84
CA GLU A 11 -5.26 -1.91 -11.20
C GLU A 11 -6.46 -0.94 -11.22
N GLN A 12 -7.58 -1.37 -11.81
CA GLN A 12 -8.82 -0.59 -11.84
C GLN A 12 -9.38 -0.32 -10.43
N ALA A 13 -9.27 -1.29 -9.51
CA ALA A 13 -9.71 -1.14 -8.13
C ALA A 13 -8.80 -0.20 -7.32
N VAL A 14 -7.48 -0.22 -7.52
CA VAL A 14 -6.55 0.60 -6.73
C VAL A 14 -6.38 2.03 -7.25
N ARG A 15 -6.63 2.30 -8.54
CA ARG A 15 -6.59 3.66 -9.10
C ARG A 15 -7.44 4.69 -8.35
N PRO A 16 -8.74 4.44 -8.05
CA PRO A 16 -9.54 5.39 -7.27
C PRO A 16 -9.04 5.54 -5.83
N LEU A 17 -8.54 4.48 -5.21
CA LEU A 17 -7.92 4.55 -3.88
C LEU A 17 -6.68 5.46 -3.89
N ILE A 18 -5.79 5.28 -4.86
CA ILE A 18 -4.60 6.13 -5.04
C ILE A 18 -5.00 7.60 -5.23
N LYS A 19 -6.03 7.86 -6.04
CA LYS A 19 -6.54 9.22 -6.23
C LYS A 19 -7.05 9.81 -4.91
N TRP A 20 -7.86 9.05 -4.17
CA TRP A 20 -8.39 9.48 -2.87
C TRP A 20 -7.27 9.81 -1.88
N LEU A 21 -6.21 8.98 -1.82
CA LEU A 21 -5.05 9.25 -0.97
C LEU A 21 -4.34 10.54 -1.36
N ASN A 22 -4.16 10.80 -2.65
CA ASN A 22 -3.54 12.03 -3.15
C ASN A 22 -4.39 13.27 -2.80
N ASP A 23 -5.70 13.18 -2.97
CA ASP A 23 -6.60 14.32 -2.71
C ASP A 23 -6.79 14.61 -1.21
N ASN A 24 -6.65 13.62 -0.32
CA ASN A 24 -7.06 13.72 1.09
C ASN A 24 -5.95 13.51 2.12
N CYS A 25 -4.79 12.96 1.74
CA CYS A 25 -3.72 12.61 2.66
C CYS A 25 -2.38 13.26 2.26
N HIS A 26 -1.43 13.31 3.20
CA HIS A 26 -0.06 13.73 2.88
C HIS A 26 0.71 12.59 2.17
N PRO A 27 1.80 12.88 1.43
CA PRO A 27 2.49 11.90 0.58
C PRO A 27 3.17 10.73 1.30
N HIS A 28 3.23 10.73 2.63
CA HIS A 28 3.94 9.73 3.44
C HIS A 28 2.97 8.77 4.16
N VAL A 29 1.77 8.60 3.61
CA VAL A 29 0.82 7.56 4.05
C VAL A 29 1.00 6.26 3.29
N THR A 30 0.67 5.15 3.94
CA THR A 30 0.57 3.83 3.33
C THR A 30 -0.78 3.22 3.69
N VAL A 31 -1.42 2.54 2.73
CA VAL A 31 -2.65 1.76 2.97
C VAL A 31 -2.36 0.27 2.83
N VAL A 32 -2.84 -0.52 3.79
CA VAL A 32 -2.85 -1.98 3.74
C VAL A 32 -4.30 -2.44 3.80
N ALA A 33 -4.73 -3.26 2.85
CA ALA A 33 -6.09 -3.77 2.79
C ALA A 33 -6.09 -5.29 2.65
N ASP A 34 -6.99 -5.95 3.39
CA ASP A 34 -7.33 -7.36 3.27
C ASP A 34 -8.81 -7.53 2.88
N CYS A 35 -9.30 -8.77 2.89
CA CYS A 35 -10.68 -9.08 2.48
C CYS A 35 -11.78 -8.49 3.38
N SER A 36 -11.43 -7.93 4.54
CA SER A 36 -12.35 -7.48 5.59
C SER A 36 -12.01 -6.13 6.20
N HIS A 37 -10.78 -5.65 6.02
CA HIS A 37 -10.25 -4.46 6.66
C HIS A 37 -9.35 -3.64 5.71
N ALA A 38 -9.27 -2.34 5.97
CA ALA A 38 -8.28 -1.45 5.38
C ALA A 38 -7.72 -0.51 6.46
N GLU A 39 -6.40 -0.46 6.58
CA GLU A 39 -5.65 0.38 7.49
C GLU A 39 -4.93 1.48 6.70
N LEU A 40 -4.95 2.71 7.23
CA LEU A 40 -4.13 3.84 6.76
C LEU A 40 -3.13 4.19 7.85
N SER A 41 -1.83 4.10 7.53
CA SER A 41 -0.74 4.36 8.48
C SER A 41 0.15 5.49 7.95
N GLU A 42 0.54 6.40 8.85
CA GLU A 42 1.49 7.50 8.58
C GLU A 42 2.83 7.18 9.26
N GLY A 43 3.92 7.20 8.47
CA GLY A 43 5.27 6.99 8.98
C GLY A 43 5.92 8.30 9.42
N VAL A 44 6.32 8.41 10.69
CA VAL A 44 7.03 9.59 11.20
C VAL A 44 8.54 9.51 10.98
N ASN A 45 9.13 8.31 11.06
CA ASN A 45 10.56 8.09 10.84
C ASN A 45 10.80 6.66 10.31
N SER A 46 11.80 6.48 9.45
CA SER A 46 12.20 5.17 8.92
C SER A 46 13.72 5.04 8.89
N PHE A 47 14.25 3.94 9.44
CA PHE A 47 15.66 3.58 9.36
C PHE A 47 15.76 2.12 8.89
N ARG A 48 16.43 1.88 7.76
CA ARG A 48 16.66 0.53 7.23
C ARG A 48 18.02 0.03 7.70
N THR A 49 18.06 -1.13 8.34
CA THR A 49 19.30 -1.85 8.71
C THR A 49 19.14 -3.34 8.47
N GLU A 50 20.26 -3.98 8.09
CA GLU A 50 20.39 -5.42 7.93
C GLU A 50 21.36 -6.01 8.97
N ASP A 51 21.86 -5.19 9.91
CA ASP A 51 22.92 -5.53 10.86
C ASP A 51 22.58 -6.71 11.79
N TYR A 52 21.30 -7.06 11.88
CA TYR A 52 20.77 -8.07 12.81
C TYR A 52 20.04 -9.22 12.11
N TRP A 53 20.11 -9.31 10.78
CA TRP A 53 19.49 -10.41 10.05
C TRP A 53 20.21 -11.70 10.41
N LYS A 54 19.46 -12.69 10.90
CA LYS A 54 19.96 -14.05 11.10
C LYS A 54 19.54 -14.87 9.89
N ASP A 55 20.50 -15.60 9.33
CA ASP A 55 20.29 -16.55 8.22
C ASP A 55 19.18 -17.56 8.52
#